data_AF-A0A371YW53-F1
#
_entry.id   AF-A0A371YW53-F1
#
_cell.length_a   1.000
_cell.length_b   1.000
_cell.length_c   1.000
_cell.angle_alpha   90.00
_cell.angle_beta   90.00
_cell.angle_gamma   90.00
#
_symmetry.space_group_name_H-M   'P 1'
#
loop_
_entity.id
_entity.type
_entity.pdbx_description
1 polymer ?
#
loop_
_entity_poly.entity_id
_entity_poly.type
_entity_poly.pdbx_seq_one_letter_code
_entity_poly.pdbx_strand_id
1 'polypeptide(L)'
;MAEEPSLADEKWVRIMGEYDCEGVWHRDGCLTCADELPVSGRLRERLRAWAQRYNNFDFPPEENSPPFDMETFARDGLEIARAIKAELPDWTVIYFDESKADYKNRSQPRSQYEYEV
;
A
#
# COMPACT_ATOMS: atom_id res chain seq x y z
N MET A 1 11.43 -12.92 25.21
CA MET A 1 10.02 -12.65 24.90
C MET A 1 9.99 -11.20 24.48
N ALA A 2 10.05 -10.94 23.17
CA ALA A 2 9.88 -9.58 22.67
C ALA A 2 8.38 -9.40 22.52
N GLU A 3 7.80 -8.46 23.27
CA GLU A 3 6.45 -7.96 22.98
C GLU A 3 6.45 -7.56 21.51
N GLU A 4 5.67 -8.29 20.70
CA GLU A 4 5.43 -7.93 19.31
C GLU A 4 4.66 -6.60 19.32
N PRO A 5 5.24 -5.48 18.87
CA PRO A 5 4.58 -4.19 18.91
C PRO A 5 3.33 -4.28 18.03
N SER A 6 2.19 -4.37 18.71
CA SER A 6 0.89 -4.45 18.06
C SER A 6 0.63 -3.13 17.36
N LEU A 7 0.14 -3.15 16.12
CA LEU A 7 -0.12 -1.97 15.27
C LEU A 7 -0.88 -0.84 15.98
N ALA A 8 -1.69 -1.19 16.97
CA ALA A 8 -2.45 -0.27 17.79
C ALA A 8 -1.60 0.66 18.68
N ASP A 9 -0.36 0.29 19.02
CA ASP A 9 0.50 1.08 19.91
C ASP A 9 1.21 2.21 19.16
N GLU A 10 1.69 1.95 17.94
CA GLU A 10 2.38 2.95 17.13
C GLU A 10 1.47 3.80 16.24
N LYS A 11 0.20 3.36 16.03
CA LYS A 11 -0.78 4.02 15.16
C LYS A 11 -0.17 4.43 13.81
N TRP A 12 0.73 3.61 13.27
CA TRP A 12 1.47 3.91 12.05
C TRP A 12 1.29 2.77 11.06
N VAL A 13 0.96 3.11 9.83
CA VAL A 13 0.80 2.15 8.76
C VAL A 13 1.31 2.72 7.45
N ARG A 14 2.02 1.90 6.67
CA ARG A 14 2.32 2.20 5.27
C ARG A 14 1.50 1.33 4.34
N ILE A 15 0.86 1.96 3.36
CA ILE A 15 0.14 1.33 2.27
C ILE A 15 1.05 1.31 1.04
N MET A 16 1.40 0.12 0.55
CA MET A 16 2.28 -0.09 -0.60
C MET A 16 1.88 -1.36 -1.35
N GLY A 17 1.57 -1.27 -2.64
CA GLY A 17 1.03 -2.36 -3.47
C GLY A 17 2.07 -3.35 -4.01
N GLU A 18 3.18 -3.53 -3.32
CA GLU A 18 4.24 -4.46 -3.74
C GLU A 18 4.21 -5.77 -2.94
N TYR A 19 4.45 -6.88 -3.66
CA TYR A 19 4.86 -8.21 -3.16
C TYR A 19 3.84 -9.03 -2.35
N ASP A 20 2.78 -9.55 -2.99
CA ASP A 20 1.94 -10.69 -2.52
C ASP A 20 1.26 -10.51 -1.13
N CYS A 21 1.57 -9.42 -0.44
CA CYS A 21 1.02 -8.99 0.83
C CYS A 21 -0.13 -8.04 0.51
N GLU A 22 -1.10 -7.95 1.41
CA GLU A 22 -2.32 -7.14 1.24
C GLU A 22 -2.08 -5.62 1.19
N GLY A 23 -0.84 -5.20 0.90
CA GLY A 23 -0.46 -3.83 0.65
C GLY A 23 -0.16 -3.04 1.90
N VAL A 24 0.09 -3.68 3.04
CA VAL A 24 0.22 -3.04 4.35
C VAL A 24 1.55 -3.38 5.01
N TRP A 25 2.23 -2.35 5.51
CA TRP A 25 3.58 -2.42 6.09
C TRP A 25 3.63 -1.69 7.42
N HIS A 26 4.34 -2.28 8.36
CA HIS A 26 4.63 -1.75 9.70
C HIS A 26 5.85 -0.82 9.66
N ARG A 27 6.07 -0.02 10.71
CA ARG A 27 7.22 0.91 10.77
C ARG A 27 8.55 0.17 10.76
N ASP A 28 8.60 -0.99 11.40
CA ASP A 28 9.77 -1.88 11.41
C ASP A 28 10.09 -2.51 10.04
N GLY A 29 9.27 -2.26 9.01
CA GLY A 29 9.39 -2.91 7.71
C GLY A 29 8.88 -4.35 7.70
N CYS A 30 8.21 -4.77 8.78
CA CYS A 30 7.45 -6.00 8.80
C CYS A 30 6.17 -5.85 7.97
N LEU A 31 5.92 -6.86 7.15
CA LEU A 31 4.66 -7.05 6.44
C LEU A 31 3.53 -7.32 7.45
N THR A 32 2.39 -6.68 7.24
CA THR A 32 1.19 -6.87 8.06
C THR A 32 -0.02 -7.10 7.15
N CYS A 33 -1.04 -7.75 7.69
CA CYS A 33 -2.27 -8.02 6.98
C CYS A 33 -3.22 -6.81 7.06
N ALA A 34 -4.01 -6.60 6.00
CA ALA A 34 -5.09 -5.61 6.03
C ALA A 34 -6.10 -5.97 7.14
N ASP A 35 -6.37 -7.27 7.31
CA ASP A 35 -6.29 -8.09 8.55
C ASP A 35 -6.28 -7.42 9.94
N GLU A 36 -5.32 -6.54 10.15
CA GLU A 36 -5.01 -6.00 11.48
C GLU A 36 -5.36 -4.52 11.61
N LEU A 37 -5.68 -3.85 10.50
CA LEU A 37 -6.16 -2.47 10.52
C LEU A 37 -7.58 -2.43 11.06
N PRO A 38 -7.88 -1.63 12.12
CA PRO A 38 -9.24 -1.46 12.64
C PRO A 38 -10.09 -0.54 11.72
N VAL A 39 -10.13 -0.86 10.42
CA VAL A 39 -10.93 -0.19 9.39
C VAL A 39 -12.17 -1.01 9.04
N SER A 40 -13.11 -0.40 8.34
CA SER A 40 -14.29 -1.07 7.80
C SER A 40 -13.88 -2.23 6.87
N GLY A 41 -14.57 -3.36 6.98
CA GLY A 41 -14.35 -4.52 6.10
C GLY A 41 -14.43 -4.19 4.61
N ARG A 42 -15.29 -3.21 4.25
CA ARG A 42 -15.39 -2.69 2.88
C ARG A 42 -14.08 -2.08 2.36
N LEU A 43 -13.31 -1.41 3.22
CA LEU A 43 -12.02 -0.81 2.87
C LEU A 43 -10.94 -1.89 2.71
N ARG A 44 -10.94 -2.91 3.57
CA ARG A 44 -10.11 -4.11 3.40
C ARG A 44 -10.36 -4.80 2.06
N GLU A 45 -11.63 -5.05 1.73
CA GLU A 45 -12.00 -5.67 0.46
C GLU A 45 -11.51 -4.84 -0.74
N ARG A 46 -11.57 -3.52 -0.62
CA ARG A 46 -11.09 -2.58 -1.64
C ARG A 46 -9.57 -2.67 -1.83
N LEU A 47 -8.82 -2.66 -0.72
CA LEU A 47 -7.37 -2.83 -0.73
C LEU A 47 -6.95 -4.19 -1.29
N ARG A 48 -7.65 -5.26 -0.89
CA ARG A 48 -7.41 -6.61 -1.38
C ARG A 48 -7.71 -6.75 -2.88
N ALA A 49 -8.79 -6.13 -3.35
CA ALA A 49 -9.13 -6.10 -4.78
C ALA A 49 -8.10 -5.31 -5.58
N TRP A 50 -7.60 -4.20 -5.02
CA TRP A 50 -6.52 -3.41 -5.59
C TRP A 50 -5.23 -4.24 -5.70
N ALA A 51 -4.75 -4.83 -4.60
CA ALA A 51 -3.56 -5.69 -4.61
C ALA A 51 -3.69 -6.89 -5.57
N GLN A 52 -4.87 -7.53 -5.62
CA GLN A 52 -5.15 -8.59 -6.60
C GLN A 52 -5.06 -8.11 -8.05
N ARG A 53 -5.39 -6.83 -8.33
CA ARG A 53 -5.30 -6.27 -9.68
C ARG A 53 -3.84 -6.16 -10.16
N TYR A 54 -2.92 -5.91 -9.23
CA TYR A 54 -1.47 -5.98 -9.49
C TYR A 54 -1.01 -7.42 -9.66
N ASN A 55 -1.44 -8.34 -8.79
CA ASN A 55 -1.06 -9.76 -8.87
C ASN A 55 -1.61 -10.46 -10.13
N ASN A 56 -2.78 -10.04 -10.61
CA ASN A 56 -3.38 -10.53 -11.85
C ASN A 56 -2.73 -9.89 -13.09
N PHE A 57 -1.88 -8.87 -12.92
CA PHE A 57 -1.08 -8.35 -14.01
C PHE A 57 0.14 -9.27 -14.19
N ASP A 58 0.08 -10.13 -15.21
CA ASP A 58 1.17 -11.03 -15.54
C ASP A 58 2.40 -10.21 -15.98
N PHE A 59 3.52 -10.40 -15.29
CA PHE A 59 4.79 -9.81 -15.65
C PHE A 59 5.78 -10.93 -16.01
N PRO A 60 6.29 -10.98 -17.25
CA PRO A 60 6.22 -9.96 -18.30
C PRO A 60 4.87 -9.92 -19.04
N PRO A 61 4.36 -8.72 -19.39
CA PRO A 61 3.13 -8.61 -20.16
C PRO A 61 3.29 -9.30 -21.54
N GLU A 62 2.27 -10.05 -21.95
CA GLU A 62 2.19 -10.56 -23.32
C GLU A 62 2.23 -9.39 -24.32
N GLU A 63 2.77 -9.60 -25.52
CA GLU A 63 2.99 -8.55 -26.54
C GLU A 63 1.70 -7.78 -26.94
N ASN A 64 0.52 -8.32 -26.63
CA ASN A 64 -0.80 -7.71 -26.89
C ASN A 64 -1.56 -7.32 -25.61
N SER A 65 -0.97 -7.41 -24.43
CA SER A 65 -1.64 -6.96 -23.21
C SER A 65 -1.70 -5.43 -23.19
N PRO A 66 -2.84 -4.83 -22.79
CA PRO A 66 -2.93 -3.40 -22.60
C PRO A 66 -1.87 -2.95 -21.58
N PRO A 67 -1.23 -1.79 -21.78
CA PRO A 67 -0.26 -1.27 -20.82
C PRO A 67 -0.93 -1.16 -19.45
N PHE A 68 -0.29 -1.67 -18.40
CA PHE A 68 -0.80 -1.48 -17.05
C PHE A 68 -0.74 -0.01 -16.71
N ASP A 69 -1.91 0.61 -16.52
CA ASP A 69 -2.02 1.98 -16.04
C ASP A 69 -1.58 2.07 -14.58
N MET A 70 -0.27 2.08 -14.34
CA MET A 70 0.32 2.29 -13.02
C MET A 70 -0.17 3.60 -12.39
N GLU A 71 -0.41 4.65 -13.18
CA GLU A 71 -0.95 5.92 -12.66
C GLU A 71 -2.38 5.74 -12.11
N THR A 72 -3.25 5.01 -12.84
CA THR A 72 -4.61 4.75 -12.37
C THR A 72 -4.60 3.83 -11.15
N PHE A 73 -3.72 2.82 -11.16
CA PHE A 73 -3.49 1.94 -10.02
C PHE A 73 -3.03 2.74 -8.79
N ALA A 74 -2.01 3.59 -8.94
CA ALA A 74 -1.51 4.43 -7.86
C ALA A 74 -2.55 5.44 -7.36
N ARG A 75 -3.44 5.94 -8.24
CA ARG A 75 -4.55 6.79 -7.81
C ARG A 75 -5.57 6.02 -6.98
N ASP A 76 -5.92 4.80 -7.38
CA ASP A 76 -6.87 3.96 -6.66
C ASP A 76 -6.33 3.57 -5.26
N GLY A 77 -5.05 3.22 -5.19
CA GLY A 77 -4.35 2.98 -3.92
C GLY A 77 -4.32 4.20 -3.00
N LEU A 78 -4.11 5.40 -3.57
CA LEU A 78 -4.15 6.67 -2.84
C LEU A 78 -5.54 6.95 -2.26
N GLU A 79 -6.60 6.70 -3.03
CA GLU A 79 -7.98 6.85 -2.55
C GLU A 79 -8.29 5.90 -1.40
N ILE A 80 -7.79 4.66 -1.47
CA ILE A 80 -7.91 3.68 -0.38
C ILE A 80 -7.17 4.17 0.86
N ALA A 81 -5.92 4.62 0.72
CA ALA A 81 -5.14 5.13 1.85
C ALA A 81 -5.80 6.34 2.51
N ARG A 82 -6.33 7.29 1.73
CA ARG A 82 -7.11 8.43 2.25
C ARG A 82 -8.36 7.99 2.99
N ALA A 83 -9.05 6.98 2.49
CA ALA A 83 -10.23 6.44 3.16
C ALA A 83 -9.87 5.72 4.47
N ILE A 84 -8.72 5.02 4.53
CA ILE A 84 -8.16 4.49 5.78
C ILE A 84 -7.86 5.61 6.76
N LYS A 85 -7.19 6.69 6.33
CA LYS A 85 -6.94 7.88 7.17
C LYS A 85 -8.22 8.54 7.66
N ALA A 86 -9.28 8.55 6.83
CA ALA A 86 -10.56 9.10 7.23
C ALA A 86 -11.24 8.29 8.35
N GLU A 87 -11.07 6.96 8.35
CA GLU A 87 -11.54 6.10 9.45
C GLU A 87 -10.60 6.10 10.65
N LEU A 88 -9.30 6.31 10.42
CA LEU A 88 -8.24 6.33 11.42
C LEU A 88 -7.48 7.67 11.40
N PRO A 89 -8.13 8.80 11.76
CA PRO A 89 -7.51 10.12 11.71
C PRO A 89 -6.35 10.25 12.71
N ASP A 90 -6.43 9.51 13.80
CA ASP A 90 -5.41 9.38 14.84
C ASP A 90 -4.17 8.59 14.39
N TRP A 91 -4.22 7.93 13.23
CA TRP A 91 -3.14 7.09 12.72
C TRP A 91 -2.36 7.81 11.63
N THR A 92 -1.05 7.61 11.60
CA THR A 92 -0.19 8.00 10.49
C THR A 92 -0.32 6.96 9.39
N VAL A 93 -0.98 7.35 8.29
CA VAL A 93 -1.16 6.51 7.11
C VAL A 93 -0.22 7.04 6.02
N ILE A 94 0.84 6.30 5.74
CA ILE A 94 1.78 6.62 4.67
C ILE A 94 1.35 5.88 3.41
N TYR A 95 1.17 6.59 2.31
CA TYR A 95 0.93 5.98 1.02
C TYR A 95 2.21 5.95 0.19
N PHE A 96 2.53 4.78 -0.38
CA PHE A 96 3.58 4.59 -1.36
C PHE A 96 3.00 4.66 -2.77
N ASP A 97 3.39 5.68 -3.50
CA ASP A 97 2.96 5.97 -4.86
C ASP A 97 3.88 5.27 -5.85
N GLU A 98 3.51 4.05 -6.24
CA GLU A 98 4.28 3.24 -7.20
C GLU A 98 4.45 3.91 -8.57
N SER A 99 3.54 4.81 -8.94
CA SER A 99 3.66 5.57 -10.19
C SER A 99 4.79 6.60 -10.13
N LYS A 100 5.24 7.01 -8.95
CA LYS A 100 6.36 7.95 -8.74
C LYS A 100 7.66 7.26 -8.37
N ALA A 101 7.60 5.98 -8.00
CA ALA A 101 8.76 5.18 -7.68
C ALA A 101 9.56 4.89 -8.95
N ASP A 102 10.70 5.56 -9.09
CA ASP A 102 11.64 5.28 -10.17
C ASP A 102 12.50 4.08 -9.77
N TYR A 103 12.04 2.88 -10.11
CA TYR A 103 12.76 1.62 -9.83
C TYR A 103 14.15 1.55 -10.50
N LYS A 104 14.43 2.41 -11.49
CA LYS A 104 15.75 2.54 -12.13
C LYS A 104 16.71 3.40 -11.31
N ASN A 105 16.19 4.30 -10.48
CA ASN A 105 16.95 5.22 -9.66
C ASN A 105 16.84 4.82 -8.17
N ARG A 106 17.67 3.85 -7.78
CA ARG A 106 17.77 3.39 -6.37
C ARG A 106 18.21 4.48 -5.38
N SER A 107 18.68 5.63 -5.86
CA SER A 107 19.03 6.79 -5.03
C SER A 107 17.88 7.78 -4.88
N GLN A 108 16.71 7.52 -5.47
CA GLN A 108 15.55 8.38 -5.31
C GLN A 108 15.14 8.42 -3.83
N PRO A 109 15.01 9.61 -3.23
CA PRO A 109 14.60 9.72 -1.83
C PRO A 109 13.16 9.23 -1.68
N ARG A 110 12.95 8.34 -0.70
CA ARG A 110 11.64 7.78 -0.32
C ARG A 110 10.54 8.83 -0.19
N SER A 111 10.85 10.00 0.35
CA SER A 111 9.92 11.12 0.49
C SER A 111 9.36 11.69 -0.83
N GLN A 112 9.86 11.27 -2.00
CA GLN A 112 9.30 11.68 -3.29
C GLN A 112 8.12 10.82 -3.75
N TYR A 113 8.02 9.59 -3.29
CA TYR A 113 6.96 8.65 -3.65
C TYR A 113 6.19 8.13 -2.43
N GLU A 114 6.73 8.24 -1.20
CA GLU A 114 6.03 7.98 0.06
C GLU A 114 5.59 9.29 0.72
N TYR A 115 4.30 9.42 1.04
CA TYR A 115 3.76 10.59 1.75
C TYR A 115 2.59 10.23 2.66
N GLU A 116 2.42 10.98 3.74
CA GLU A 116 1.22 10.85 4.59
C GLU A 116 -0.01 11.36 3.83
N VAL A 117 -1.11 10.61 3.91
CA VAL A 117 -2.41 10.95 3.30
C VAL A 117 -3.41 11.46 4.31
#